data_AF-A0ABD5W1S9-F1
#
_entry.id   AF-A0ABD5W1S9-F1
#
_cell.length_a   1.000
_cell.length_b   1.000
_cell.length_c   1.000
_cell.angle_alpha   90.00
_cell.angle_beta   90.00
_cell.angle_gamma   90.00
#
_symmetry.space_group_name_H-M   'P 1'
#
loop_
_entity.id
_entity.type
_entity.pdbx_description
1 polymer ?
#
loop_
_entity_poly.entity_id
_entity_poly.type
_entity_poly.pdbx_seq_one_letter_code
_entity_poly.pdbx_strand_id
1 'polypeptide(L)'
;MNTSVAIITQDEPFYMPLFFQEFFPRIDDTVSVERVSVLDVLDESFPSFLYRMYGLYGPTNFFRRGIAYLYRKGLNATGHGLYSVESVAERDGTPVESRDEINTAEYINWVKTEDIDIVLSVSAPQIFDEELLDAPNWGCINVHTADLPKYRGMLPTFWALYHDEDEIGVTVHTMEPEIDRGQIVRQDHFPITESTTLDGAITRGKREGGRTAAEAINDISAENVSLREMDGEGSYFSFPTTAERREFQRRGRELL
;
A
#
# COMPACT_ATOMS: atom_id res chain seq x y z
N MET A 1 -17.02 0.12 21.29
CA MET A 1 -17.55 1.00 20.23
C MET A 1 -17.23 0.31 18.92
N ASN A 2 -18.08 0.44 17.90
CA ASN A 2 -17.74 -0.11 16.59
C ASN A 2 -16.99 0.97 15.82
N THR A 3 -15.75 0.69 15.42
CA THR A 3 -14.91 1.59 14.64
C THR A 3 -15.17 1.37 13.16
N SER A 4 -15.61 2.40 12.47
CA SER A 4 -15.94 2.38 11.04
C SER A 4 -14.73 2.75 10.18
N VAL A 5 -14.42 1.93 9.18
CA VAL A 5 -13.23 2.08 8.33
C VAL A 5 -13.62 2.15 6.86
N ALA A 6 -13.13 3.18 6.17
CA ALA A 6 -13.09 3.23 4.71
C ALA A 6 -11.66 2.97 4.23
N ILE A 7 -11.49 2.21 3.15
CA ILE A 7 -10.17 1.90 2.58
C ILE A 7 -10.07 2.50 1.18
N ILE A 8 -8.96 3.15 0.87
CA ILE A 8 -8.64 3.70 -0.45
C ILE A 8 -7.37 3.02 -0.96
N THR A 9 -7.45 2.44 -2.15
CA THR A 9 -6.35 1.67 -2.75
C THR A 9 -6.38 1.78 -4.27
N GLN A 10 -5.40 1.18 -4.92
CA GLN A 10 -5.44 0.81 -6.33
C GLN A 10 -5.68 -0.70 -6.49
N ASP A 11 -6.09 -1.15 -7.69
CA ASP A 11 -6.16 -2.58 -8.02
C ASP A 11 -4.92 -3.00 -8.81
N GLU A 12 -4.00 -3.64 -8.09
CA GLU A 12 -2.77 -4.19 -8.65
C GLU A 12 -2.72 -5.70 -8.32
N PRO A 13 -2.73 -6.59 -9.32
CA PRO A 13 -3.00 -8.02 -9.13
C PRO A 13 -1.83 -8.85 -8.57
N PHE A 14 -0.63 -8.27 -8.46
CA PHE A 14 0.52 -8.94 -7.90
C PHE A 14 0.50 -8.94 -6.38
N TYR A 15 0.25 -7.78 -5.77
CA TYR A 15 0.54 -7.54 -4.37
C TYR A 15 -0.63 -6.99 -3.54
N MET A 16 -1.57 -6.23 -4.12
CA MET A 16 -2.71 -5.71 -3.33
C MET A 16 -3.60 -6.83 -2.77
N PRO A 17 -3.94 -7.89 -3.53
CA PRO A 17 -4.69 -9.01 -2.97
C PRO A 17 -4.01 -9.64 -1.76
N LEU A 18 -2.67 -9.65 -1.72
CA LEU A 18 -1.90 -10.22 -0.60
C LEU A 18 -2.02 -9.37 0.66
N PHE A 19 -2.05 -8.04 0.52
CA PHE A 19 -2.32 -7.13 1.63
C PHE A 19 -3.68 -7.45 2.26
N PHE A 20 -4.74 -7.48 1.45
CA PHE A 20 -6.11 -7.69 1.93
C PHE A 20 -6.32 -9.11 2.50
N GLN A 21 -5.65 -10.11 1.95
CA GLN A 21 -5.67 -11.47 2.48
C GLN A 21 -5.09 -11.58 3.90
N GLU A 22 -4.14 -10.71 4.26
CA GLU A 22 -3.61 -10.64 5.63
C GLU A 22 -4.41 -9.68 6.51
N PHE A 23 -4.94 -8.60 5.94
CA PHE A 23 -5.66 -7.56 6.65
C PHE A 23 -7.01 -8.05 7.20
N PHE A 24 -7.92 -8.52 6.34
CA PHE A 24 -9.29 -8.87 6.73
C PHE A 24 -9.39 -9.91 7.86
N PRO A 25 -8.60 -11.00 7.89
CA PRO A 25 -8.70 -11.97 8.98
C PRO A 25 -8.20 -11.47 10.35
N ARG A 26 -7.66 -10.24 10.43
CA ARG A 26 -7.00 -9.68 11.62
C ARG A 26 -7.70 -8.46 12.21
N ILE A 27 -8.69 -7.90 11.53
CA ILE A 27 -9.50 -6.84 12.13
C ILE A 27 -10.40 -7.45 13.21
N ASP A 28 -10.50 -6.77 14.35
CA ASP A 28 -11.31 -7.25 15.47
C ASP A 28 -12.81 -7.09 15.16
N ASP A 29 -13.67 -7.85 15.86
CA ASP A 29 -15.14 -7.78 15.71
C ASP A 29 -15.72 -6.37 16.01
N THR A 30 -14.95 -5.50 16.66
CA THR A 30 -15.30 -4.10 16.91
C THR A 30 -14.97 -3.18 15.75
N VAL A 31 -14.39 -3.67 14.66
CA VAL A 31 -14.01 -2.89 13.48
C VAL A 31 -14.88 -3.34 12.31
N SER A 32 -15.55 -2.39 11.66
CA SER A 32 -16.28 -2.63 10.42
C SER A 32 -15.60 -1.91 9.26
N VAL A 33 -15.33 -2.66 8.18
CA VAL A 33 -14.86 -2.06 6.92
C VAL A 33 -16.08 -1.79 6.07
N GLU A 34 -16.47 -0.52 5.97
CA GLU A 34 -17.68 -0.11 5.27
C GLU A 34 -17.52 -0.17 3.75
N ARG A 35 -16.30 0.12 3.26
CA ARG A 35 -16.03 0.15 1.83
C ARG A 35 -14.55 0.09 1.49
N VAL A 36 -14.23 -0.56 0.37
CA VAL A 36 -12.95 -0.40 -0.33
C VAL A 36 -13.18 0.38 -1.64
N SER A 37 -12.63 1.58 -1.72
CA SER A 37 -12.62 2.41 -2.93
C SER A 37 -11.34 2.16 -3.71
N VAL A 38 -11.47 1.61 -4.91
CA VAL A 38 -10.38 1.31 -5.84
C VAL A 38 -10.25 2.46 -6.85
N LEU A 39 -9.07 3.07 -6.90
CA LEU A 39 -8.76 4.13 -7.85
C LEU A 39 -8.25 3.55 -9.17
N ASP A 40 -9.00 3.81 -10.25
CA ASP A 40 -8.72 3.29 -11.60
C ASP A 40 -7.71 4.13 -12.39
N VAL A 41 -7.48 5.36 -11.94
CA VAL A 41 -6.58 6.30 -12.62
C VAL A 41 -5.14 6.08 -12.14
N LEU A 42 -4.31 5.57 -13.05
CA LEU A 42 -2.87 5.77 -12.94
C LEU A 42 -2.62 7.27 -13.02
N ASP A 43 -1.83 7.82 -12.09
CA ASP A 43 -1.33 9.21 -12.12
C ASP A 43 -0.37 9.48 -13.32
N GLU A 44 -0.41 8.64 -14.35
CA GLU A 44 0.34 8.75 -15.59
C GLU A 44 -0.36 8.04 -16.76
N SER A 45 0.05 8.38 -17.98
CA SER A 45 -0.42 7.68 -19.17
C SER A 45 0.09 6.23 -19.24
N PHE A 46 -0.72 5.33 -19.79
CA PHE A 46 -0.35 3.92 -19.97
C PHE A 46 0.99 3.70 -20.71
N PRO A 47 1.34 4.45 -21.79
CA PRO A 47 2.67 4.36 -22.38
C PRO A 47 3.82 4.73 -21.44
N SER A 48 3.64 5.78 -20.62
CA SER A 48 4.63 6.19 -19.60
C SER A 48 4.82 5.09 -18.56
N PHE A 49 3.73 4.49 -18.10
CA PHE A 49 3.74 3.35 -17.19
C PHE A 49 4.54 2.18 -17.75
N LEU A 50 4.27 1.78 -19.01
CA LEU A 50 5.01 0.69 -19.64
C LEU A 50 6.49 1.01 -19.80
N TYR A 51 6.85 2.24 -20.18
CA TYR A 51 8.24 2.67 -20.28
C TYR A 51 8.95 2.57 -18.93
N ARG A 52 8.30 3.04 -17.85
CA ARG A 52 8.82 2.98 -16.48
C ARG A 52 9.00 1.54 -16.01
N MET A 53 8.01 0.68 -16.22
CA MET A 53 8.09 -0.74 -15.87
C MET A 53 9.16 -1.47 -16.69
N TYR A 54 9.32 -1.15 -17.98
CA TYR A 54 10.40 -1.68 -18.79
C TYR A 54 11.78 -1.21 -18.28
N GLY A 55 11.87 0.04 -17.83
CA GLY A 55 13.06 0.60 -17.17
C GLY A 55 13.43 -0.13 -15.89
N LEU A 56 12.46 -0.49 -15.06
CA LEU A 56 12.65 -1.26 -13.83
C LEU A 56 12.98 -2.73 -14.12
N TYR A 57 12.16 -3.44 -14.87
CA TYR A 57 12.35 -4.88 -15.01
C TYR A 57 13.41 -5.26 -16.07
N GLY A 58 13.67 -4.39 -17.05
CA GLY A 58 14.42 -4.76 -18.25
C GLY A 58 13.65 -5.76 -19.13
N PRO A 59 14.17 -6.09 -20.32
CA PRO A 59 13.41 -6.82 -21.34
C PRO A 59 12.89 -8.17 -20.82
N THR A 60 13.77 -9.03 -20.30
CA THR A 60 13.39 -10.40 -19.90
C THR A 60 12.35 -10.42 -18.80
N ASN A 61 12.57 -9.68 -17.71
CA ASN A 61 11.64 -9.70 -16.57
C ASN A 61 10.36 -8.92 -16.87
N PHE A 62 10.40 -7.89 -17.71
CA PHE A 62 9.21 -7.17 -18.16
C PHE A 62 8.25 -8.10 -18.91
N PHE A 63 8.75 -8.88 -19.87
CA PHE A 63 7.91 -9.86 -20.58
C PHE A 63 7.38 -10.96 -19.65
N ARG A 64 8.22 -11.48 -18.74
CA ARG A 64 7.78 -12.45 -17.72
C ARG A 64 6.65 -11.89 -16.86
N ARG A 65 6.76 -10.63 -16.42
CA ARG A 65 5.72 -9.93 -15.67
C ARG A 65 4.46 -9.70 -16.49
N GLY A 66 4.58 -9.30 -17.75
CA GLY A 66 3.44 -9.15 -18.66
C GLY A 66 2.65 -10.46 -18.82
N ILE A 67 3.33 -11.58 -19.03
CA ILE A 67 2.69 -12.90 -19.12
C ILE A 67 2.00 -13.26 -17.80
N ALA A 68 2.68 -13.07 -16.66
CA ALA A 68 2.11 -13.34 -15.35
C ALA A 68 0.88 -12.46 -15.05
N TYR A 69 0.90 -11.20 -15.46
CA TYR A 69 -0.23 -10.27 -15.31
C TYR A 69 -1.44 -10.76 -16.11
N LEU A 70 -1.25 -11.10 -17.39
CA LEU A 70 -2.32 -11.63 -18.24
C LEU A 70 -2.89 -12.95 -17.69
N TYR A 71 -2.03 -13.82 -17.17
CA TYR A 71 -2.46 -15.07 -16.54
C TYR A 71 -3.32 -14.83 -15.30
N ARG A 72 -2.89 -13.96 -14.38
CA ARG A 72 -3.64 -13.61 -13.16
C ARG A 72 -4.98 -12.96 -13.49
N LYS A 73 -5.00 -11.99 -14.41
CA LYS A 73 -6.23 -11.34 -14.85
C LYS A 73 -7.19 -12.33 -15.51
N GLY A 74 -6.66 -13.26 -16.31
CA GLY A 74 -7.42 -14.35 -16.91
C GLY A 74 -8.06 -15.26 -15.87
N LEU A 75 -7.31 -15.72 -14.86
CA LEU A 75 -7.86 -16.53 -13.77
C LEU A 75 -8.92 -15.77 -12.97
N ASN A 76 -8.69 -14.50 -12.65
CA ASN A 76 -9.66 -13.68 -11.92
C ASN A 76 -10.98 -13.53 -12.70
N ALA A 77 -10.89 -13.29 -14.01
CA ALA A 77 -12.07 -13.18 -14.89
C ALA A 77 -12.88 -14.49 -14.99
N THR A 78 -12.28 -15.64 -14.65
CA THR A 78 -13.00 -16.93 -14.58
C THR A 78 -13.63 -17.20 -13.21
N GLY A 79 -13.49 -16.29 -12.24
CA GLY A 79 -13.95 -16.48 -10.86
C GLY A 79 -13.11 -17.48 -10.04
N HIS A 80 -11.95 -17.91 -10.57
CA HIS A 80 -11.07 -18.92 -9.95
C HIS A 80 -9.76 -18.30 -9.43
N GLY A 81 -9.79 -17.07 -8.94
CA GLY A 81 -8.60 -16.38 -8.43
C GLY A 81 -8.93 -15.34 -7.38
N LEU A 82 -8.00 -15.15 -6.45
CA LEU A 82 -7.97 -14.02 -5.52
C LEU A 82 -6.87 -13.05 -5.97
N TYR A 83 -7.00 -12.58 -7.21
CA TYR A 83 -5.98 -11.76 -7.89
C TYR A 83 -6.43 -10.32 -8.15
N SER A 84 -7.58 -9.89 -7.62
CA SER A 84 -7.96 -8.46 -7.52
C SER A 84 -8.35 -8.11 -6.09
N VAL A 85 -8.31 -6.82 -5.77
CA VAL A 85 -8.84 -6.30 -4.50
C VAL A 85 -10.31 -6.70 -4.33
N GLU A 86 -11.12 -6.52 -5.38
CA GLU A 86 -12.53 -6.92 -5.43
C GLU A 86 -12.74 -8.38 -5.02
N SER A 87 -12.02 -9.32 -5.64
CA SER A 87 -12.16 -10.75 -5.35
C SER A 87 -11.85 -11.12 -3.89
N VAL A 88 -10.94 -10.37 -3.24
CA VAL A 88 -10.57 -10.63 -1.84
C VAL A 88 -11.57 -9.99 -0.88
N ALA A 89 -12.02 -8.77 -1.17
CA ALA A 89 -12.99 -8.04 -0.35
C ALA A 89 -14.39 -8.68 -0.40
N GLU A 90 -14.85 -9.13 -1.58
CA GLU A 90 -16.13 -9.84 -1.73
C GLU A 90 -16.19 -11.13 -0.89
N ARG A 91 -15.06 -11.83 -0.75
CA ARG A 91 -14.96 -13.02 0.10
C ARG A 91 -15.21 -12.71 1.57
N ASP A 92 -14.89 -11.50 2.00
CA ASP A 92 -15.11 -11.00 3.37
C ASP A 92 -16.46 -10.29 3.53
N GLY A 93 -17.22 -10.13 2.44
CA GLY A 93 -18.50 -9.42 2.44
C GLY A 93 -18.36 -7.90 2.44
N THR A 94 -17.18 -7.35 2.17
CA THR A 94 -16.93 -5.91 2.10
C THR A 94 -17.29 -5.35 0.72
N PRO A 95 -18.12 -4.29 0.63
CA PRO A 95 -18.41 -3.62 -0.63
C PRO A 95 -17.15 -3.00 -1.27
N VAL A 96 -17.03 -3.13 -2.58
CA VAL A 96 -15.98 -2.49 -3.38
C VAL A 96 -16.60 -1.55 -4.40
N GLU A 97 -16.02 -0.37 -4.55
CA GLU A 97 -16.38 0.57 -5.62
C GLU A 97 -15.13 0.99 -6.40
N SER A 98 -15.31 1.26 -7.69
CA SER A 98 -14.28 1.93 -8.50
C SER A 98 -14.56 3.44 -8.51
N ARG A 99 -13.50 4.25 -8.46
CA ARG A 99 -13.56 5.71 -8.59
C ARG A 99 -12.38 6.24 -9.42
N ASP A 100 -12.61 7.38 -10.06
CA ASP A 100 -11.55 8.13 -10.75
C ASP A 100 -10.89 9.19 -9.87
N GLU A 101 -11.61 9.75 -8.90
CA GLU A 101 -11.16 10.85 -8.03
C GLU A 101 -11.70 10.65 -6.61
N ILE A 102 -10.83 10.81 -5.62
CA ILE A 102 -11.18 10.59 -4.21
C ILE A 102 -11.52 11.88 -3.47
N ASN A 103 -10.99 13.01 -3.92
CA ASN A 103 -11.22 14.34 -3.32
C ASN A 103 -12.55 14.97 -3.79
N THR A 104 -13.52 14.15 -4.19
CA THR A 104 -14.83 14.65 -4.60
C THR A 104 -15.69 15.00 -3.39
N ALA A 105 -16.45 16.09 -3.48
CA ALA A 105 -17.43 16.46 -2.44
C ALA A 105 -18.42 15.33 -2.13
N GLU A 106 -18.74 14.48 -3.11
CA GLU A 106 -19.57 13.28 -2.92
C GLU A 106 -18.91 12.27 -1.97
N TYR A 107 -17.63 11.92 -2.19
CA TYR A 107 -16.91 10.98 -1.35
C TYR A 107 -16.70 11.55 0.06
N ILE A 108 -16.27 12.80 0.15
CA ILE A 108 -16.07 13.49 1.44
C ILE A 108 -17.38 13.57 2.23
N ASN A 109 -18.51 13.88 1.57
CA ASN A 109 -19.81 13.88 2.22
C ASN A 109 -20.24 12.47 2.65
N TRP A 110 -19.92 11.44 1.87
CA TRP A 110 -20.15 10.05 2.26
C TRP A 110 -19.37 9.68 3.52
N VAL A 111 -18.06 9.98 3.58
CA VAL A 111 -17.21 9.76 4.77
C VAL A 111 -17.83 10.40 6.01
N LYS A 112 -18.30 11.65 5.89
CA LYS A 112 -18.93 12.39 7.00
C LYS A 112 -20.32 11.86 7.37
N THR A 113 -21.10 11.39 6.40
CA THR A 113 -22.49 10.96 6.63
C THR A 113 -22.57 9.54 7.21
N GLU A 114 -21.66 8.66 6.80
CA GLU A 114 -21.54 7.30 7.34
C GLU A 114 -20.71 7.24 8.63
N ASP A 115 -20.33 8.40 9.19
CA ASP A 115 -19.60 8.50 10.46
C ASP A 115 -18.31 7.65 10.45
N ILE A 116 -17.57 7.70 9.34
CA ILE A 116 -16.33 6.93 9.19
C ILE A 116 -15.30 7.43 10.20
N ASP A 117 -14.74 6.52 10.99
CA ASP A 117 -13.72 6.87 11.97
C ASP A 117 -12.34 6.95 11.35
N ILE A 118 -11.99 6.01 10.48
CA ILE A 118 -10.67 5.90 9.89
C ILE A 118 -10.77 5.75 8.38
N VAL A 119 -9.97 6.55 7.66
CA VAL A 119 -9.70 6.31 6.25
C VAL A 119 -8.29 5.70 6.13
N LEU A 120 -8.21 4.46 5.68
CA LEU A 120 -6.96 3.74 5.45
C LEU A 120 -6.53 3.88 3.98
N SER A 121 -5.43 4.58 3.74
CA SER A 121 -4.75 4.62 2.44
C SER A 121 -3.76 3.46 2.31
N VAL A 122 -3.90 2.68 1.22
CA VAL A 122 -3.02 1.56 0.88
C VAL A 122 -2.52 1.72 -0.54
N SER A 123 -1.36 2.37 -0.71
CA SER A 123 -0.81 2.65 -2.04
C SER A 123 -1.82 3.35 -2.97
N ALA A 124 -2.61 4.27 -2.41
CA ALA A 124 -3.48 5.12 -3.19
C ALA A 124 -2.64 5.99 -4.15
N PRO A 125 -3.01 6.08 -5.45
CA PRO A 125 -2.26 6.86 -6.43
C PRO A 125 -2.53 8.37 -6.38
N GLN A 126 -3.39 8.84 -5.47
CA GLN A 126 -3.80 10.24 -5.36
C GLN A 126 -3.44 10.82 -4.00
N ILE A 127 -3.09 12.10 -3.99
CA ILE A 127 -2.89 12.89 -2.77
C ILE A 127 -4.28 13.24 -2.22
N PHE A 128 -4.46 13.10 -0.91
CA PHE A 128 -5.70 13.47 -0.24
C PHE A 128 -5.65 14.95 0.12
N ASP A 129 -6.70 15.68 -0.21
CA ASP A 129 -6.82 17.09 0.16
C ASP A 129 -7.19 17.26 1.64
N GLU A 130 -7.08 18.50 2.13
CA GLU A 130 -7.38 18.83 3.52
C GLU A 130 -8.83 18.47 3.90
N GLU A 131 -9.79 18.63 2.98
CA GLU A 131 -11.18 18.30 3.26
C GLU A 131 -11.42 16.81 3.48
N LEU A 132 -10.71 15.94 2.75
CA LEU A 132 -10.74 14.49 2.96
C LEU A 132 -9.92 14.06 4.18
N LEU A 133 -8.76 14.68 4.42
CA LEU A 133 -7.92 14.41 5.60
C LEU A 133 -8.67 14.68 6.91
N ASP A 134 -9.50 15.73 6.93
CA ASP A 134 -10.31 16.14 8.08
C ASP A 134 -11.71 15.49 8.13
N ALA A 135 -12.09 14.71 7.12
CA ALA A 135 -13.42 14.12 7.03
C ALA A 135 -13.73 13.01 8.07
N PRO A 136 -12.83 12.04 8.30
CA PRO A 136 -13.09 10.95 9.26
C PRO A 136 -12.89 11.39 10.72
N ASN A 137 -13.59 10.76 11.66
CA ASN A 137 -13.61 11.18 13.07
C ASN A 137 -12.25 11.09 13.76
N TRP A 138 -11.49 10.03 13.48
CA TRP A 138 -10.16 9.83 14.03
C TRP A 138 -9.07 10.37 13.11
N GLY A 139 -9.20 10.13 11.80
CA GLY A 139 -8.28 10.66 10.80
C GLY A 139 -7.95 9.69 9.67
N CYS A 140 -7.14 10.16 8.73
CA CYS A 140 -6.57 9.34 7.66
C CYS A 140 -5.25 8.71 8.12
N ILE A 141 -5.04 7.42 7.81
CA ILE A 141 -3.76 6.71 8.00
C ILE A 141 -3.27 6.12 6.70
N ASN A 142 -1.95 5.99 6.55
CA ASN A 142 -1.33 5.38 5.37
C ASN A 142 -0.39 4.24 5.78
N VAL A 143 -0.31 3.22 4.93
CA VAL A 143 0.66 2.13 5.05
C VAL A 143 1.81 2.34 4.07
N HIS A 144 3.00 2.61 4.61
CA HIS A 144 4.23 2.76 3.84
C HIS A 144 5.21 1.62 4.16
N THR A 145 5.68 0.90 3.14
CA THR A 145 6.62 -0.23 3.32
C THR A 145 8.06 0.27 3.46
N ALA A 146 8.30 1.09 4.47
CA ALA A 146 9.63 1.57 4.82
C ALA A 146 9.76 1.88 6.33
N ASP A 147 11.01 2.05 6.76
CA ASP A 147 11.36 2.47 8.13
C ASP A 147 11.33 4.01 8.24
N LEU A 148 10.13 4.60 8.32
CA LEU A 148 9.99 6.06 8.34
C LEU A 148 10.68 6.68 9.56
N PRO A 149 11.35 7.85 9.41
CA PRO A 149 11.31 8.76 8.25
C PRO A 149 12.27 8.43 7.09
N LYS A 150 12.96 7.28 7.10
CA LYS A 150 13.81 6.85 5.98
C LYS A 150 12.97 6.28 4.84
N TYR A 151 13.50 6.38 3.63
CA TYR A 151 12.94 5.75 2.43
C TYR A 151 11.51 6.22 2.10
N ARG A 152 11.23 7.52 2.27
CA ARG A 152 10.00 8.15 1.76
C ARG A 152 9.98 8.12 0.23
N GLY A 153 8.79 8.25 -0.33
CA GLY A 153 8.59 8.27 -1.78
C GLY A 153 8.40 6.87 -2.37
N MET A 154 9.05 6.59 -3.50
CA MET A 154 8.63 5.48 -4.37
C MET A 154 9.54 4.25 -4.25
N LEU A 155 8.92 3.07 -4.28
CA LEU A 155 9.59 1.75 -4.20
C LEU A 155 10.62 1.66 -3.04
N PRO A 156 10.20 1.90 -1.78
CA PRO A 156 11.10 1.83 -0.63
C PRO A 156 11.80 0.47 -0.49
N THR A 157 11.13 -0.63 -0.87
CA THR A 157 11.73 -1.97 -0.87
C THR A 157 12.89 -2.12 -1.86
N PHE A 158 12.86 -1.44 -3.01
CA PHE A 158 14.00 -1.39 -3.93
C PHE A 158 15.16 -0.66 -3.26
N TRP A 159 14.90 0.50 -2.65
CA TRP A 159 15.94 1.31 -2.04
C TRP A 159 16.57 0.66 -0.81
N ALA A 160 15.80 0.01 0.05
CA ALA A 160 16.33 -0.76 1.17
C ALA A 160 17.29 -1.87 0.69
N LEU A 161 16.88 -2.63 -0.34
CA LEU A 161 17.76 -3.65 -0.95
C LEU A 161 18.95 -3.03 -1.69
N TYR A 162 18.77 -1.87 -2.32
CA TYR A 162 19.82 -1.13 -3.01
C TYR A 162 20.87 -0.57 -2.03
N HIS A 163 20.46 -0.20 -0.83
CA HIS A 163 21.37 0.32 0.20
C HIS A 163 21.92 -0.77 1.13
N ASP A 164 21.68 -2.05 0.81
CA ASP A 164 22.10 -3.21 1.60
C ASP A 164 21.63 -3.15 3.06
N GLU A 165 20.40 -2.70 3.29
CA GLU A 165 19.78 -2.76 4.62
C GLU A 165 19.63 -4.21 5.09
N ASP A 166 19.72 -4.43 6.41
CA ASP A 166 19.52 -5.74 7.03
C ASP A 166 18.04 -6.10 7.19
N GLU A 167 17.17 -5.09 7.22
CA GLU A 167 15.72 -5.24 7.39
C GLU A 167 14.94 -4.16 6.64
N ILE A 168 13.65 -4.43 6.44
CA ILE A 168 12.70 -3.48 5.84
C ILE A 168 11.63 -3.17 6.89
N GLY A 169 11.41 -1.88 7.13
CA GLY A 169 10.30 -1.41 7.95
C GLY A 169 8.97 -1.41 7.20
N VAL A 170 7.88 -1.49 7.95
CA VAL A 170 6.50 -1.27 7.52
C VAL A 170 5.89 -0.32 8.53
N THR A 171 5.56 0.88 8.08
CA THR A 171 5.04 1.94 8.93
C THR A 171 3.58 2.24 8.58
N VAL A 172 2.72 2.24 9.60
CA VAL A 172 1.40 2.85 9.57
C VAL A 172 1.50 4.19 10.28
N HIS A 173 1.16 5.27 9.60
CA HIS A 173 1.27 6.63 10.13
C HIS A 173 0.03 7.45 9.80
N THR A 174 -0.24 8.50 10.59
CA THR A 174 -1.28 9.48 10.26
C THR A 174 -0.90 10.23 8.99
N MET A 175 -1.90 10.65 8.23
CA MET A 175 -1.71 11.47 7.04
C MET A 175 -1.87 12.94 7.40
N GLU A 176 -0.95 13.75 6.91
CA GLU A 176 -0.99 15.21 6.94
C GLU A 176 -0.90 15.73 5.50
N PRO A 177 -1.17 17.03 5.25
CA PRO A 177 -1.01 17.61 3.91
C PRO A 177 0.40 17.40 3.31
N GLU A 178 1.43 17.29 4.15
CA GLU A 178 2.77 16.88 3.71
C GLU A 178 2.93 15.36 3.75
N ILE A 179 3.29 14.77 2.60
CA ILE A 179 3.39 13.31 2.39
C ILE A 179 4.42 12.67 3.33
N ASP A 180 4.03 11.54 3.95
CA ASP A 180 4.86 10.69 4.81
C ASP A 180 5.52 11.44 5.99
N ARG A 181 4.74 12.28 6.68
CA ARG A 181 5.21 13.07 7.84
C ARG A 181 4.39 13.02 9.10
N GLY A 182 3.19 12.46 9.06
CA GLY A 182 2.37 12.36 10.26
C GLY A 182 2.96 11.42 11.31
N GLN A 183 2.31 11.34 12.45
CA GLN A 183 2.78 10.53 13.58
C GLN A 183 2.69 9.04 13.26
N ILE A 184 3.70 8.28 13.67
CA ILE A 184 3.72 6.83 13.56
C ILE A 184 2.67 6.26 14.51
N VAL A 185 1.71 5.52 13.94
CA VAL A 185 0.73 4.72 14.69
C VAL A 185 1.37 3.39 15.07
N ARG A 186 2.00 2.72 14.10
CA ARG A 186 2.67 1.43 14.28
C ARG A 186 3.80 1.26 13.29
N GLN A 187 4.87 0.59 13.69
CA GLN A 187 6.01 0.31 12.84
C GLN A 187 6.57 -1.07 13.20
N ASP A 188 6.62 -1.96 12.22
CA ASP A 188 7.16 -3.31 12.34
C ASP A 188 8.28 -3.52 11.31
N HIS A 189 9.16 -4.50 11.53
CA HIS A 189 10.30 -4.79 10.64
C HIS A 189 10.34 -6.25 10.23
N PHE A 190 10.91 -6.51 9.06
CA PHE A 190 11.20 -7.87 8.63
C PHE A 190 12.59 -7.98 7.98
N PRO A 191 13.30 -9.10 8.19
CA PRO A 191 14.69 -9.24 7.74
C PRO A 191 14.81 -9.38 6.22
N ILE A 192 15.89 -8.79 5.69
CA ILE A 192 16.44 -9.06 4.36
C ILE A 192 17.42 -10.23 4.47
N THR A 193 17.35 -11.15 3.52
CA THR A 193 18.25 -12.31 3.41
C THR A 193 19.04 -12.22 2.11
N GLU A 194 20.11 -13.00 1.99
CA GLU A 194 20.88 -13.09 0.74
C GLU A 194 20.01 -13.53 -0.46
N SER A 195 18.98 -14.34 -0.21
CA SER A 195 18.03 -14.81 -1.22
C SER A 195 16.85 -13.87 -1.47
N THR A 196 16.79 -12.71 -0.80
CA THR A 196 15.67 -11.79 -0.94
C THR A 196 15.73 -11.09 -2.30
N THR A 197 14.79 -11.44 -3.20
CA THR A 197 14.55 -10.74 -4.47
C THR A 197 13.68 -9.50 -4.23
N LEU A 198 13.67 -8.55 -5.18
CA LEU A 198 12.76 -7.39 -5.11
C LEU A 198 11.29 -7.83 -5.04
N ASP A 199 10.88 -8.79 -5.87
CA ASP A 199 9.54 -9.37 -5.83
C ASP A 199 9.20 -9.98 -4.47
N GLY A 200 10.15 -10.75 -3.90
CA GLY A 200 10.01 -11.34 -2.58
C GLY A 200 9.85 -10.29 -1.49
N ALA A 201 10.64 -9.21 -1.56
CA ALA A 201 10.57 -8.09 -0.62
C ALA A 201 9.24 -7.32 -0.72
N ILE A 202 8.74 -7.04 -1.94
CA ILE A 202 7.44 -6.38 -2.12
C ILE A 202 6.31 -7.30 -1.63
N THR A 203 6.37 -8.59 -1.99
CA THR A 203 5.39 -9.59 -1.58
C THR A 203 5.30 -9.69 -0.05
N ARG A 204 6.45 -9.81 0.63
CA ARG A 204 6.51 -9.85 2.10
C ARG A 204 6.06 -8.52 2.70
N GLY A 205 6.54 -7.41 2.16
CA GLY A 205 6.16 -6.07 2.60
C GLY A 205 4.66 -5.79 2.53
N LYS A 206 3.95 -6.30 1.52
CA LYS A 206 2.49 -6.18 1.45
C LYS A 206 1.74 -7.07 2.43
N ARG A 207 2.24 -8.27 2.70
CA ARG A 207 1.69 -9.12 3.77
C ARG A 207 1.87 -8.52 5.15
N GLU A 208 3.10 -8.08 5.46
CA GLU A 208 3.39 -7.38 6.71
C GLU A 208 2.63 -6.05 6.79
N GLY A 209 2.46 -5.35 5.67
CA GLY A 209 1.59 -4.18 5.54
C GLY A 209 0.16 -4.45 5.99
N GLY A 210 -0.46 -5.52 5.48
CA GLY A 210 -1.82 -5.90 5.85
C GLY A 210 -1.94 -6.24 7.34
N ARG A 211 -0.98 -7.00 7.88
CA ARG A 211 -0.91 -7.30 9.31
C ARG A 211 -0.77 -6.04 10.17
N THR A 212 0.22 -5.21 9.85
CA THR A 212 0.55 -3.99 10.62
C THR A 212 -0.62 -3.00 10.60
N ALA A 213 -1.31 -2.86 9.45
CA ALA A 213 -2.48 -2.01 9.31
C ALA A 213 -3.67 -2.49 10.14
N ALA A 214 -3.96 -3.79 10.13
CA ALA A 214 -5.03 -4.36 10.95
C ALA A 214 -4.74 -4.17 12.45
N GLU A 215 -3.52 -4.48 12.89
CA GLU A 215 -3.10 -4.28 14.28
C GLU A 215 -3.19 -2.81 14.71
N ALA A 216 -2.78 -1.87 13.84
CA ALA A 216 -2.89 -0.44 14.10
C ALA A 216 -4.34 0.02 14.26
N ILE A 217 -5.25 -0.44 13.40
CA ILE A 217 -6.68 -0.11 13.48
C ILE A 217 -7.31 -0.71 14.74
N ASN A 218 -6.95 -1.94 15.11
CA ASN A 218 -7.43 -2.55 16.35
C ASN A 218 -6.93 -1.78 17.58
N ASP A 219 -5.66 -1.36 17.60
CA ASP A 219 -5.10 -0.52 18.67
C ASP A 219 -5.85 0.82 18.79
N ILE A 220 -6.23 1.44 17.67
CA ILE A 220 -7.07 2.65 17.64
C ILE A 220 -8.48 2.35 18.17
N SER A 221 -9.13 1.30 17.69
CA SER A 221 -10.49 0.89 18.09
C SER A 221 -10.60 0.60 19.59
N ALA A 222 -9.54 0.01 20.16
CA ALA A 222 -9.44 -0.30 21.58
C ALA A 222 -9.00 0.89 22.46
N GLU A 223 -8.83 2.08 21.90
CA GLU A 223 -8.29 3.28 22.58
C GLU A 223 -6.91 3.04 23.22
N ASN A 224 -6.11 2.14 22.65
CA ASN A 224 -4.78 1.76 23.13
C ASN A 224 -3.65 2.27 22.22
N VAL A 225 -3.98 3.12 21.25
CA VAL A 225 -3.01 3.69 20.31
C VAL A 225 -2.02 4.62 21.02
N SER A 226 -0.73 4.47 20.68
CA SER A 226 0.34 5.36 21.13
C SER A 226 1.04 5.98 19.93
N LEU A 227 0.67 7.21 19.60
CA LEU A 227 1.28 7.97 18.51
C LEU A 227 2.73 8.36 18.87
N ARG A 228 3.64 8.20 17.91
CA ARG A 228 5.05 8.57 18.04
C ARG A 228 5.44 9.56 16.95
N GLU A 229 6.17 10.59 17.31
CA GLU A 229 6.79 11.49 16.33
C GLU A 229 7.81 10.72 15.47
N MET A 230 7.96 11.14 14.22
CA MET A 230 9.04 10.63 13.38
C MET A 230 10.38 11.24 13.82
N ASP A 231 11.19 10.46 14.54
CA ASP A 231 12.51 10.89 15.00
C ASP A 231 13.62 10.46 14.01
N GLY A 232 14.62 11.32 13.82
CA GLY A 232 15.84 11.02 13.05
C GLY A 232 15.94 11.69 11.67
N GLU A 233 17.06 11.44 10.98
CA GLU A 233 17.29 11.97 9.64
C GLU A 233 16.48 11.17 8.61
N GLY A 234 15.51 11.83 7.98
CA GLY A 234 14.71 11.22 6.93
C GLY A 234 15.42 11.19 5.58
N SER A 235 14.96 10.31 4.69
CA SER A 235 15.42 10.26 3.29
C SER A 235 14.23 10.15 2.35
N TYR A 236 14.41 10.61 1.11
CA TYR A 236 13.38 10.58 0.08
C TYR A 236 13.98 10.07 -1.22
N PHE A 237 13.30 9.13 -1.86
CA PHE A 237 13.72 8.58 -3.14
C PHE A 237 12.58 8.59 -4.15
N SER A 238 12.92 8.94 -5.38
CA SER A 238 12.02 8.81 -6.51
C SER A 238 12.04 7.38 -7.06
N PHE A 239 11.27 7.14 -8.12
CA PHE A 239 11.24 5.83 -8.76
C PHE A 239 12.63 5.48 -9.34
N PRO A 240 13.15 4.24 -9.18
CA PRO A 240 14.49 3.87 -9.64
C PRO A 240 14.70 4.06 -11.14
N THR A 241 15.84 4.64 -11.50
CA THR A 241 16.28 4.78 -12.88
C THR A 241 16.78 3.46 -13.44
N THR A 242 16.90 3.39 -14.78
CA THR A 242 17.54 2.24 -15.45
C THR A 242 19.00 2.05 -15.02
N ALA A 243 19.71 3.14 -14.67
CA ALA A 243 21.09 3.07 -14.21
C ALA A 243 21.19 2.42 -12.83
N GLU A 244 20.36 2.87 -11.88
CA GLU A 244 20.30 2.29 -10.53
C GLU A 244 19.86 0.83 -10.57
N ARG A 245 18.89 0.49 -11.43
CA ARG A 245 18.51 -0.90 -11.62
C ARG A 245 19.65 -1.77 -12.18
N ARG A 246 20.44 -1.25 -13.13
CA ARG A 246 21.60 -2.01 -13.64
C ARG A 246 22.65 -2.20 -12.55
N GLU A 247 22.86 -1.19 -11.72
CA GLU A 247 23.76 -1.28 -10.57
C GLU A 247 23.26 -2.29 -9.53
N PHE A 248 21.96 -2.29 -9.23
CA PHE A 248 21.29 -3.27 -8.38
C PHE A 248 21.59 -4.70 -8.83
N GLN A 249 21.43 -4.98 -10.14
CA GLN A 249 21.73 -6.30 -10.71
C GLN A 249 23.23 -6.60 -10.72
N ARG A 250 24.10 -5.61 -10.97
CA ARG A 250 25.57 -5.78 -10.94
C ARG A 250 26.07 -6.17 -9.55
N ARG A 251 25.38 -5.72 -8.50
CA ARG A 251 25.65 -6.07 -7.10
C ARG A 251 25.09 -7.44 -6.71
N GLY A 252 24.56 -8.21 -7.66
CA GLY A 252 24.05 -9.56 -7.44
C GLY A 252 22.61 -9.61 -6.92
N ARG A 253 21.90 -8.48 -6.84
CA ARG A 253 20.49 -8.47 -6.42
C ARG A 253 19.56 -8.87 -7.57
N GLU A 254 18.56 -9.67 -7.25
CA GLU A 254 17.59 -10.21 -8.22
C GLU A 254 16.25 -9.45 -8.16
N LEU A 255 15.63 -9.26 -9.32
CA LEU A 255 14.34 -8.54 -9.41
C LEU A 255 13.14 -9.46 -9.21
N LEU A 256 13.19 -10.67 -9.78
CA LEU A 256 12.10 -11.66 -9.78
C LEU A 256 12.59 -12.95 -9.15
#